data_AF-A0A6A0HC31-F1
#
_entry.id   AF-A0A6A0HC31-F1
#
_cell.length_a   1.000
_cell.length_b   1.000
_cell.length_c   1.000
_cell.angle_alpha   90.00
_cell.angle_beta   90.00
_cell.angle_gamma   90.00
#
_symmetry.space_group_name_H-M   'P 1'
#
loop_
_entity.id
_entity.type
_entity.pdbx_description
1 polymer ?
#
loop_
_entity_poly.entity_id
_entity_poly.type
_entity_poly.pdbx_seq_one_letter_code
_entity_poly.pdbx_strand_id
1 'polypeptide(L)'
;MFRSSVDQSEVTRENISSALMELRSAPFNDTLALLLPVGQDYAIRTAISSCLFFDKQTLAWSSRGCKVVNGNASTTVCACNHLTSFGSGFLPMPNPIDFSYVFANAGFAENLTIYLTIILSLSFYIIGLIYARIKDKKDLQYVGATPLPENRPEDHYVYELYVFTGFQPNSGTKSKVNFLLTGDWGDSDIRTLQDHHRRILYTGAQDHFVLTVP
;
A
#
# COMPACT_ATOMS: atom_id res chain seq x y z
N MET A 1 -9.03 14.42 16.10
CA MET A 1 -8.03 13.47 15.57
C MET A 1 -8.64 12.81 14.33
N PHE A 2 -8.33 13.35 13.15
CA PHE A 2 -8.66 12.70 11.88
C PHE A 2 -7.38 12.65 11.04
N ARG A 3 -6.99 11.42 10.73
CA ARG A 3 -5.80 11.02 10.00
C ARG A 3 -6.23 10.85 8.56
N SER A 4 -5.63 11.59 7.63
CA SER A 4 -5.73 11.30 6.20
C SER A 4 -4.33 11.34 5.64
N SER A 5 -3.81 10.14 5.41
CA SER A 5 -2.67 9.85 4.56
C SER A 5 -3.05 10.14 3.11
N VAL A 6 -2.33 11.05 2.47
CA VAL A 6 -2.32 11.15 1.01
C VAL A 6 -0.88 10.95 0.58
N ASP A 7 -0.71 9.92 -0.22
CA ASP A 7 0.52 9.43 -0.82
C ASP A 7 1.06 10.48 -1.81
N GLN A 8 2.28 10.97 -1.57
CA GLN A 8 2.99 11.85 -2.50
C GLN A 8 3.93 10.97 -3.33
N SER A 9 3.46 10.54 -4.50
CA SER A 9 4.36 10.06 -5.55
C SER A 9 4.91 11.27 -6.31
N GLU A 10 6.18 11.54 -6.05
CA GLU A 10 7.00 12.54 -6.72
C GLU A 10 7.45 11.97 -8.07
N VAL A 11 6.76 12.31 -9.16
CA VAL A 11 7.21 11.97 -10.52
C VAL A 11 8.23 13.03 -10.96
N THR A 12 9.51 12.70 -10.85
CA THR A 12 10.63 13.57 -11.21
C THR A 12 10.84 13.67 -12.73
N ARG A 13 11.32 14.84 -13.16
CA ARG A 13 11.53 15.30 -14.56
C ARG A 13 12.45 14.46 -15.45
N GLU A 14 13.12 13.42 -14.94
CA GLU A 14 14.18 12.73 -15.70
C GLU A 14 13.71 11.55 -16.54
N ASN A 15 12.46 11.09 -16.40
CA ASN A 15 11.94 9.93 -17.15
C ASN A 15 11.16 10.28 -18.43
N ILE A 16 11.02 11.58 -18.75
CA ILE A 16 10.29 12.02 -19.95
C ILE A 16 11.22 12.10 -21.17
N SER A 17 12.51 12.37 -20.97
CA SER A 17 13.51 12.44 -22.04
C SER A 17 13.75 11.09 -22.71
N SER A 18 13.69 9.98 -21.96
CA SER A 18 13.83 8.62 -22.49
C SER A 18 12.59 8.16 -23.27
N ALA A 19 11.38 8.49 -22.80
CA ALA A 19 10.12 8.14 -23.46
C ALA A 19 9.91 8.90 -24.79
N LEU A 20 10.39 10.15 -24.88
CA LEU A 20 10.32 10.93 -26.13
C LEU A 20 11.27 10.41 -27.22
N MET A 21 12.31 9.65 -26.85
CA MET A 21 13.28 9.12 -27.81
C MET A 21 12.78 7.85 -28.52
N GLU A 22 11.88 7.08 -27.92
CA GLU A 22 11.31 5.87 -28.55
C GLU A 22 10.21 6.14 -29.59
N LEU A 23 9.51 7.28 -29.51
CA LEU A 23 8.43 7.62 -30.45
C LEU A 23 8.91 8.14 -31.82
N ARG A 24 10.23 8.29 -32.02
CA ARG A 24 10.82 8.79 -33.28
C ARG A 24 10.92 7.74 -34.41
N SER A 25 10.50 6.50 -34.19
CA SER A 25 10.72 5.40 -35.15
C SER A 25 9.49 4.96 -35.97
N ALA A 26 8.32 5.59 -35.81
CA ALA A 26 7.13 5.27 -36.60
C ALA A 26 6.93 6.29 -37.74
N PRO A 27 6.80 5.87 -39.02
CA PRO A 27 6.54 6.77 -40.13
C PRO A 27 5.04 7.09 -40.15
N PHE A 28 4.62 8.10 -39.40
CA PHE A 28 3.22 8.54 -39.37
C PHE A 28 3.11 9.94 -40.00
N ASN A 29 2.36 10.02 -41.10
CA ASN A 29 2.20 11.19 -41.98
C ASN A 29 2.10 12.53 -41.24
N ASP A 30 3.05 13.42 -41.55
CA ASP A 30 3.31 14.74 -40.94
C ASP A 30 2.20 15.81 -41.04
N THR A 31 0.98 15.48 -41.47
CA THR A 31 -0.09 16.47 -41.66
C THR A 31 -1.15 16.51 -40.57
N LEU A 32 -1.21 15.51 -39.68
CA LEU A 32 -2.18 15.47 -38.56
C LEU A 32 -1.57 15.80 -37.18
N ALA A 33 -0.24 15.90 -37.08
CA ALA A 33 0.44 16.27 -35.82
C ALA A 33 0.35 17.77 -35.47
N LEU A 34 -0.10 18.61 -36.40
CA LEU A 34 -0.20 20.07 -36.23
C LEU A 34 -1.49 20.56 -35.56
N LEU A 35 -2.44 19.67 -35.23
CA LEU A 35 -3.73 20.05 -34.63
C LEU A 35 -3.90 19.66 -33.16
N LEU A 36 -2.91 19.02 -32.54
CA LEU A 36 -2.91 18.81 -31.09
C LEU A 36 -2.05 19.90 -30.45
N PRO A 37 -2.60 20.76 -29.57
CA PRO A 37 -1.79 21.69 -28.79
C PRO A 37 -0.96 20.89 -27.78
N VAL A 38 0.20 20.40 -28.22
CA VAL A 38 1.20 19.75 -27.37
C VAL A 38 1.98 20.87 -26.69
N GLY A 39 1.76 21.03 -25.38
CA GLY A 39 2.45 22.03 -24.56
C GLY A 39 1.55 23.17 -24.07
N GLN A 40 0.37 22.87 -23.51
CA GLN A 40 -0.32 23.85 -22.68
C GLN A 40 0.20 23.76 -21.23
N ASP A 41 0.70 24.88 -20.73
CA ASP A 41 0.97 25.05 -19.30
C ASP A 41 -0.36 24.95 -18.55
N TYR A 42 -0.56 23.86 -17.83
CA TYR A 42 -1.73 23.67 -16.98
C TYR A 42 -1.35 23.92 -15.52
N ALA A 43 -2.13 24.76 -14.83
CA ALA A 43 -1.99 24.99 -13.40
C ALA A 43 -3.16 24.32 -12.67
N ILE A 44 -2.91 23.20 -11.99
CA ILE A 44 -3.91 22.52 -11.17
C ILE A 44 -4.02 23.25 -9.83
N ARG A 45 -5.22 23.74 -9.52
CA ARG A 45 -5.55 24.37 -8.23
C ARG A 45 -6.67 23.57 -7.56
N THR A 46 -6.37 22.89 -6.47
CA THR A 46 -7.33 22.11 -5.68
C THR A 46 -7.86 22.91 -4.49
N ALA A 47 -9.16 23.22 -4.47
CA ALA A 47 -9.80 23.86 -3.32
C ALA A 47 -10.85 22.93 -2.73
N ILE A 48 -10.86 22.78 -1.40
CA ILE A 48 -11.88 22.03 -0.68
C ILE A 48 -12.86 23.05 -0.08
N SER A 49 -14.09 23.01 -0.55
CA SER A 49 -15.18 23.85 -0.03
C SER A 49 -16.30 22.98 0.52
N SER A 50 -16.95 23.45 1.59
CA SER A 50 -18.05 22.75 2.23
C SER A 50 -19.10 23.75 2.73
N CYS A 51 -20.38 23.42 2.55
CA CYS A 51 -21.50 24.20 3.04
C CYS A 51 -22.02 23.59 4.33
N LEU A 52 -21.94 24.34 5.42
CA LEU A 52 -22.25 23.88 6.76
C LEU A 52 -23.29 24.80 7.41
N PHE A 53 -24.03 24.27 8.37
CA PHE A 53 -24.86 25.05 9.28
C PHE A 53 -24.57 24.65 10.72
N PHE A 54 -24.79 25.58 11.64
CA PHE A 54 -24.61 25.29 13.06
C PHE A 54 -25.86 24.64 13.64
N ASP A 55 -25.76 23.35 13.96
CA ASP A 55 -26.83 22.58 14.58
C ASP A 55 -26.84 22.83 16.10
N LYS A 56 -27.87 23.54 16.57
CA LYS A 56 -27.99 23.92 17.99
C LYS A 56 -28.33 22.74 18.91
N GLN A 57 -28.86 21.63 18.39
CA GLN A 57 -29.19 20.46 19.22
C GLN A 57 -27.94 19.65 19.54
N THR A 58 -27.06 19.48 18.55
CA THR A 58 -25.81 18.73 18.69
C THR A 58 -24.61 19.62 19.04
N LEU A 59 -24.80 20.95 19.03
CA LEU A 59 -23.78 21.98 19.25
C LEU A 59 -22.58 21.80 18.29
N ALA A 60 -22.83 21.38 17.06
CA ALA A 60 -21.83 21.04 16.06
C ALA A 60 -22.17 21.58 14.67
N TRP A 61 -21.15 21.74 13.83
CA TRP A 61 -21.34 22.06 12.41
C TRP A 61 -21.79 20.82 11.64
N SER A 62 -22.86 20.94 10.86
CA SER A 62 -23.43 19.86 10.07
C SER A 62 -23.62 20.29 8.61
N SER A 63 -23.43 19.37 7.67
CA SER A 63 -23.71 19.58 6.24
C SER A 63 -25.12 19.12 5.82
N ARG A 64 -25.93 18.61 6.76
CA ARG A 64 -27.24 18.05 6.43
C ARG A 64 -28.16 19.09 5.78
N GLY A 65 -28.71 18.73 4.62
CA GLY A 65 -29.60 19.63 3.88
C GLY A 65 -28.90 20.78 3.17
N CYS A 66 -27.55 20.85 3.20
CA CYS A 66 -26.74 21.84 2.49
C CYS A 66 -25.81 21.17 1.49
N LYS A 67 -25.67 21.73 0.29
CA LYS A 67 -24.73 21.27 -0.74
C LYS A 67 -24.01 22.43 -1.41
N VAL A 68 -22.76 22.19 -1.81
CA VAL A 68 -22.00 23.11 -2.67
C VAL A 68 -22.55 22.98 -4.10
N VAL A 69 -22.94 24.09 -4.70
CA VAL A 69 -23.46 24.12 -6.08
C VAL A 69 -22.39 24.60 -7.06
N ASN A 70 -21.60 25.59 -6.64
CA ASN A 70 -20.51 26.14 -7.43
C ASN A 70 -19.44 26.69 -6.49
N GLY A 71 -18.20 26.80 -6.95
CA GLY A 71 -17.12 27.38 -6.16
C GLY A 71 -15.89 27.69 -6.98
N ASN A 72 -15.16 28.73 -6.55
CA ASN A 72 -13.84 29.10 -7.03
C ASN A 72 -12.91 29.26 -5.82
N ALA A 73 -11.62 29.55 -6.05
CA ALA A 73 -10.62 29.76 -5.01
C ALA A 73 -10.98 30.81 -3.95
N SER A 74 -11.87 31.77 -4.27
CA SER A 74 -12.30 32.84 -3.38
C SER A 74 -13.77 32.79 -2.94
N THR A 75 -14.62 32.01 -3.62
CA THR A 75 -16.08 32.04 -3.41
C THR A 75 -16.66 30.63 -3.42
N THR A 76 -17.58 30.36 -2.51
CA THR A 76 -18.33 29.09 -2.46
C THR A 76 -19.81 29.41 -2.48
N VAL A 77 -20.55 28.81 -3.40
CA VAL A 77 -21.99 28.96 -3.57
C VAL A 77 -22.69 27.75 -2.98
N CYS A 78 -23.50 27.98 -1.95
CA CYS A 78 -24.21 26.97 -1.19
C CYS A 78 -25.70 26.97 -1.50
N ALA A 79 -26.31 25.78 -1.62
CA ALA A 79 -27.75 25.60 -1.61
C ALA A 79 -28.17 24.77 -0.41
N CYS A 80 -29.03 25.33 0.44
CA CYS A 80 -29.57 24.67 1.61
C CYS A 80 -31.11 24.65 1.57
N ASN A 81 -31.73 23.64 2.18
CA ASN A 81 -33.19 23.48 2.23
C ASN A 81 -33.83 23.92 3.57
N HIS A 82 -33.09 24.65 4.39
CA HIS A 82 -33.54 25.18 5.68
C HIS A 82 -33.03 26.61 5.85
N LEU A 83 -33.54 27.36 6.84
CA LEU A 83 -33.10 28.72 7.17
C LEU A 83 -32.45 28.72 8.55
N THR A 84 -31.12 28.62 8.59
CA THR A 84 -30.33 28.53 9.82
C THR A 84 -29.08 29.40 9.73
N SER A 85 -28.23 29.41 10.77
CA SER A 85 -26.94 30.08 10.71
C SER A 85 -25.96 29.24 9.87
N PHE A 86 -25.63 29.73 8.68
CA PHE A 86 -24.74 29.07 7.73
C PHE A 86 -23.28 29.48 7.92
N GLY A 87 -22.38 28.58 7.52
CA GLY A 87 -20.95 28.82 7.39
C GLY A 87 -20.38 28.03 6.23
N SER A 88 -19.31 28.54 5.63
CA SER A 88 -18.53 27.80 4.64
C SER A 88 -17.29 27.25 5.33
N GLY A 89 -17.07 25.93 5.26
CA GLY A 89 -15.79 25.33 5.64
C GLY A 89 -14.83 25.45 4.46
N PHE A 90 -13.77 26.24 4.64
CA PHE A 90 -12.68 26.39 3.68
C PHE A 90 -11.39 25.93 4.34
N LEU A 91 -10.75 24.90 3.77
CA LEU A 91 -9.36 24.63 4.09
C LEU A 91 -8.52 25.52 3.17
N PRO A 92 -7.69 26.43 3.70
CA PRO A 92 -6.82 27.22 2.84
C PRO A 92 -5.96 26.27 2.03
N MET A 93 -5.79 26.59 0.75
CA MET A 93 -4.86 25.89 -0.11
C MET A 93 -3.48 25.91 0.58
N PRO A 94 -2.78 24.77 0.68
CA PRO A 94 -1.45 24.74 1.26
C PRO A 94 -0.58 25.79 0.58
N ASN A 95 0.18 26.56 1.37
CA ASN A 95 1.11 27.53 0.78
C ASN A 95 2.06 26.79 -0.17
N PRO A 96 2.22 27.26 -1.41
CA PRO A 96 3.17 26.64 -2.33
C PRO A 96 4.56 26.73 -1.72
N ILE A 97 5.30 25.63 -1.78
CA ILE A 97 6.69 25.61 -1.33
C ILE A 97 7.51 26.39 -2.35
N ASP A 98 8.10 27.49 -1.91
CA ASP A 98 9.05 28.24 -2.73
C ASP A 98 10.43 27.58 -2.66
N PHE A 99 10.69 26.67 -3.59
CA PHE A 99 11.99 25.99 -3.68
C PHE A 99 13.14 26.97 -3.92
N SER A 100 12.90 28.13 -4.54
CA SER A 100 13.96 29.13 -4.77
C SER A 100 14.43 29.74 -3.45
N TYR A 101 13.49 30.01 -2.54
CA TYR A 101 13.80 30.46 -1.17
C TYR A 101 14.49 29.36 -0.36
N VAL A 102 14.03 28.11 -0.47
CA VAL A 102 14.64 26.97 0.24
C VAL A 102 16.10 26.77 -0.19
N PHE A 103 16.38 26.79 -1.49
CA PHE A 103 17.75 26.65 -2.00
C PHE A 103 18.63 27.87 -1.73
N ALA A 104 18.06 29.08 -1.77
CA ALA A 104 18.78 30.30 -1.39
C ALA A 104 19.22 30.29 0.08
N ASN A 105 18.47 29.61 0.96
CA ASN A 105 18.77 29.47 2.38
C ASN A 105 19.32 28.07 2.73
N ALA A 106 19.86 27.31 1.77
CA ALA A 106 20.42 25.97 2.00
C ALA A 106 21.83 26.00 2.63
N GLY A 107 22.20 27.08 3.33
CA GLY A 107 23.47 27.17 4.04
C GLY A 107 23.53 26.16 5.19
N PHE A 108 24.47 25.21 5.12
CA PHE A 108 24.64 24.17 6.15
C PHE A 108 24.89 24.74 7.56
N ALA A 109 25.63 25.85 7.66
CA ALA A 109 25.97 26.48 8.93
C ALA A 109 24.79 27.25 9.56
N GLU A 110 23.89 27.80 8.74
CA GLU A 110 22.76 28.61 9.20
C GLU A 110 21.57 27.74 9.60
N ASN A 111 21.43 26.56 8.97
CA ASN A 111 20.27 25.68 9.13
C ASN A 111 20.63 24.28 9.63
N LEU A 112 21.60 24.19 10.55
CA LEU A 112 22.14 22.93 11.09
C LEU A 112 21.05 21.96 11.58
N THR A 113 20.01 22.47 12.26
CA THR A 113 18.92 21.63 12.80
C THR A 113 18.19 20.86 11.71
N ILE A 114 17.93 21.49 10.56
CA ILE A 114 17.24 20.84 9.43
C ILE A 114 18.07 19.65 8.94
N TYR A 115 19.35 19.88 8.66
CA TYR A 115 20.25 18.83 8.19
C TYR A 115 20.41 17.70 9.22
N LEU A 116 20.52 18.03 10.51
CA LEU A 116 20.61 17.02 11.57
C LEU A 116 19.36 16.14 11.62
N THR A 117 18.17 16.73 11.54
CA THR A 117 16.91 15.95 11.53
C THR A 117 16.79 15.07 10.29
N ILE A 118 17.16 15.58 9.10
CA ILE A 118 17.15 14.81 7.85
C ILE A 118 18.13 13.64 7.95
N ILE A 119 19.37 13.89 8.35
CA ILE A 119 20.41 12.85 8.46
C ILE A 119 20.00 11.77 9.45
N LEU A 120 19.50 12.14 10.64
CA LEU A 120 19.05 11.17 11.63
C LEU A 120 17.86 10.35 11.10
N SER A 121 16.84 11.01 10.55
CA SER A 121 15.67 10.32 10.00
C SER A 121 16.03 9.34 8.88
N LEU A 122 16.89 9.75 7.94
CA LEU A 122 17.40 8.89 6.87
C LEU A 122 18.23 7.74 7.44
N SER A 123 19.07 7.98 8.45
CA SER A 123 19.88 6.93 9.08
C SER A 123 19.00 5.85 9.70
N PHE A 124 17.97 6.23 10.47
CA PHE A 124 17.01 5.28 11.04
C PHE A 124 16.24 4.53 9.96
N TYR A 125 15.84 5.20 8.89
CA TYR A 125 15.18 4.56 7.76
C TYR A 125 16.07 3.52 7.08
N ILE A 126 17.33 3.85 6.80
CA ILE A 126 18.30 2.92 6.18
C ILE A 126 18.57 1.72 7.10
N ILE A 127 18.73 1.93 8.41
CA ILE A 127 18.88 0.84 9.38
C ILE A 127 17.65 -0.08 9.36
N GLY A 128 16.44 0.50 9.37
CA GLY A 128 15.19 -0.23 9.26
C GLY A 128 15.09 -1.03 7.97
N LEU A 129 15.46 -0.44 6.83
CA LEU A 129 15.50 -1.13 5.54
C LEU A 129 16.48 -2.29 5.54
N ILE A 130 17.70 -2.11 6.06
CA ILE A 130 18.69 -3.20 6.14
C ILE A 130 18.13 -4.34 7.01
N TYR A 131 17.56 -4.02 8.16
CA TYR A 131 16.95 -5.03 9.03
C TYR A 131 15.81 -5.77 8.34
N ALA A 132 14.89 -5.06 7.68
CA ALA A 132 13.79 -5.65 6.93
C ALA A 132 14.31 -6.59 5.83
N ARG A 133 15.28 -6.14 5.02
CA ARG A 133 15.90 -6.97 3.97
C ARG A 133 16.56 -8.24 4.52
N ILE A 134 17.22 -8.15 5.67
CA ILE A 134 17.80 -9.33 6.33
C ILE A 134 16.70 -10.31 6.77
N LYS A 135 15.57 -9.80 7.26
CA LYS A 135 14.43 -10.61 7.66
C LYS A 135 13.73 -11.25 6.46
N ASP A 136 13.47 -10.50 5.40
CA ASP A 136 12.87 -11.00 4.17
C ASP A 136 13.73 -12.12 3.54
N LYS A 137 15.06 -11.96 3.54
CA LYS A 137 15.96 -13.01 3.02
C LYS A 137 15.94 -14.28 3.87
N LYS A 138 15.77 -14.15 5.19
CA LYS A 138 15.61 -15.30 6.09
C LYS A 138 14.24 -15.95 5.91
N ASP A 139 13.22 -15.15 5.63
CA ASP A 139 11.85 -15.63 5.43
C ASP A 139 11.73 -16.54 4.20
N LEU A 140 12.48 -16.26 3.13
CA LEU A 140 12.56 -17.13 1.95
C LEU A 140 12.92 -18.59 2.27
N GLN A 141 13.62 -18.87 3.36
CA GLN A 141 13.96 -20.24 3.77
C GLN A 141 12.76 -21.00 4.35
N TYR A 142 11.68 -20.30 4.68
CA TYR A 142 10.45 -20.84 5.26
C TYR A 142 9.28 -20.85 4.28
N VAL A 143 9.47 -20.30 3.07
CA VAL A 143 8.47 -20.26 1.99
C VAL A 143 8.48 -21.58 1.22
N GLY A 144 7.29 -22.12 0.98
CA GLY A 144 7.07 -23.31 0.16
C GLY A 144 6.26 -24.40 0.85
N ALA A 145 5.84 -25.38 0.06
CA ALA A 145 5.21 -26.60 0.53
C ALA A 145 6.27 -27.67 0.81
N THR A 146 6.20 -28.29 1.98
CA THR A 146 7.19 -29.29 2.43
C THR A 146 6.79 -30.67 1.93
N PRO A 147 7.65 -31.38 1.17
CA PRO A 147 7.35 -32.76 0.78
C PRO A 147 7.33 -33.66 2.01
N LEU A 148 6.30 -34.48 2.14
CA LEU A 148 6.22 -35.46 3.21
C LEU A 148 7.33 -36.53 3.05
N PRO A 149 7.91 -37.02 4.17
CA PRO A 149 9.06 -37.92 4.12
C PRO A 149 8.75 -39.27 3.47
N GLU A 150 7.48 -39.68 3.44
CA GLU A 150 7.03 -40.93 2.84
C GLU A 150 6.70 -40.83 1.33
N ASN A 151 6.85 -39.65 0.71
CA ASN A 151 6.57 -39.46 -0.71
C ASN A 151 7.55 -40.23 -1.61
N ARG A 152 7.04 -40.80 -2.70
CA ARG A 152 7.84 -41.54 -3.68
C ARG A 152 7.79 -40.87 -5.05
N PRO A 153 8.89 -40.85 -5.81
CA PRO A 153 8.92 -40.24 -7.13
C PRO A 153 8.11 -41.01 -8.18
N GLU A 154 7.75 -42.27 -7.92
CA GLU A 154 6.93 -43.09 -8.82
C GLU A 154 5.41 -42.84 -8.68
N ASP A 155 5.00 -42.11 -7.64
CA ASP A 155 3.59 -41.83 -7.35
C ASP A 155 2.94 -40.94 -8.43
N HIS A 156 1.67 -41.23 -8.77
CA HIS A 156 0.98 -40.56 -9.88
C HIS A 156 0.15 -39.35 -9.46
N TYR A 157 -0.30 -39.31 -8.21
CA TYR A 157 -1.17 -38.25 -7.73
C TYR A 157 -0.45 -37.38 -6.71
N VAL A 158 -0.53 -36.08 -6.91
CA VAL A 158 0.11 -35.07 -6.05
C VAL A 158 -0.96 -34.18 -5.44
N TYR A 159 -0.97 -34.11 -4.12
CA TYR A 159 -1.88 -33.28 -3.34
C TYR A 159 -1.10 -32.22 -2.57
N GLU A 160 -1.63 -31.00 -2.54
CA GLU A 160 -1.15 -29.94 -1.65
C GLU A 160 -2.07 -29.85 -0.44
N LEU A 161 -1.50 -30.03 0.76
CA LEU A 161 -2.21 -30.01 2.03
C LEU A 161 -1.95 -28.69 2.74
N TYR A 162 -3.03 -28.03 3.14
CA TYR A 162 -3.00 -26.82 3.96
C TYR A 162 -3.46 -27.17 5.37
N VAL A 163 -2.57 -27.02 6.35
CA VAL A 163 -2.87 -27.27 7.76
C VAL A 163 -2.92 -25.94 8.50
N PHE A 164 -4.12 -25.60 8.99
CA PHE A 164 -4.35 -24.39 9.75
C PHE A 164 -4.40 -24.71 11.24
N THR A 165 -3.50 -24.10 12.00
CA THR A 165 -3.52 -24.18 13.46
C THR A 165 -4.24 -22.95 14.02
N GLY A 166 -5.23 -23.16 14.90
CA GLY A 166 -6.05 -22.07 15.43
C GLY A 166 -5.25 -20.96 16.13
N PHE A 167 -5.84 -19.76 16.28
CA PHE A 167 -5.18 -18.60 16.91
C PHE A 167 -5.32 -18.53 18.44
N GLN A 168 -6.09 -19.45 19.05
CA GLN A 168 -6.29 -19.47 20.49
C GLN A 168 -4.98 -19.77 21.23
N PRO A 169 -4.74 -19.19 22.43
CA PRO A 169 -3.57 -19.52 23.22
C PRO A 169 -3.43 -21.03 23.43
N ASN A 170 -2.23 -21.57 23.22
CA ASN A 170 -1.91 -23.00 23.35
C ASN A 170 -2.58 -23.94 22.33
N SER A 171 -3.08 -23.42 21.21
CA SER A 171 -3.58 -24.25 20.10
C SER A 171 -2.49 -25.00 19.33
N GLY A 172 -1.24 -24.52 19.39
CA GLY A 172 -0.11 -25.12 18.71
C GLY A 172 0.41 -26.36 19.42
N THR A 173 1.01 -27.27 18.67
CA THR A 173 1.55 -28.53 19.18
C THR A 173 3.03 -28.69 18.83
N LYS A 174 3.75 -29.43 19.67
CA LYS A 174 5.12 -29.92 19.39
C LYS A 174 5.15 -31.44 19.14
N SER A 175 3.99 -32.09 19.19
CA SER A 175 3.86 -33.52 18.99
C SER A 175 4.03 -33.88 17.51
N LYS A 176 4.44 -35.12 17.24
CA LYS A 176 4.35 -35.69 15.89
C LYS A 176 2.89 -35.97 15.56
N VAL A 177 2.39 -35.36 14.49
CA VAL A 177 1.02 -35.52 14.03
C VAL A 177 1.03 -36.38 12.77
N ASN A 178 0.25 -37.45 12.79
CA ASN A 178 0.09 -38.37 11.67
C ASN A 178 -1.35 -38.31 11.16
N PHE A 179 -1.54 -38.55 9.88
CA PHE A 179 -2.87 -38.66 9.27
C PHE A 179 -2.91 -39.81 8.26
N LEU A 180 -4.12 -40.23 7.89
CA LEU A 180 -4.41 -41.23 6.87
C LEU A 180 -5.45 -40.61 5.93
N LEU A 181 -5.19 -40.62 4.63
CA LEU A 181 -6.15 -40.21 3.63
C LEU A 181 -6.80 -41.46 3.04
N THR A 182 -8.12 -41.59 3.21
CA THR A 182 -8.95 -42.68 2.68
C THR A 182 -9.81 -42.17 1.55
N GLY A 183 -9.81 -42.87 0.42
CA GLY A 183 -10.70 -42.64 -0.71
C GLY A 183 -11.44 -43.92 -1.12
N ASP A 184 -12.34 -43.80 -2.09
CA ASP A 184 -13.16 -44.93 -2.55
C ASP A 184 -12.35 -46.11 -3.11
N TRP A 185 -11.14 -45.84 -3.60
CA TRP A 185 -10.28 -46.78 -4.30
C TRP A 185 -9.04 -47.22 -3.49
N GLY A 186 -8.89 -46.75 -2.25
CA GLY A 186 -7.76 -47.10 -1.39
C GLY A 186 -7.37 -46.02 -0.40
N ASP A 187 -6.28 -46.29 0.31
CA ASP A 187 -5.74 -45.46 1.39
C ASP A 187 -4.31 -45.00 1.07
N SER A 188 -3.92 -43.83 1.58
CA SER A 188 -2.57 -43.27 1.39
C SER A 188 -1.49 -43.89 2.27
N ASP A 189 -1.81 -44.87 3.12
CA ASP A 189 -1.05 -45.22 4.33
C ASP A 189 -0.89 -44.03 5.31
N ILE A 190 -0.30 -44.31 6.48
CA ILE A 190 -0.05 -43.32 7.53
C ILE A 190 1.04 -42.34 7.05
N ARG A 191 0.74 -41.04 7.10
CA ARG A 191 1.62 -39.95 6.70
C ARG A 191 1.96 -39.06 7.88
N THR A 192 3.23 -38.68 8.00
CA THR A 192 3.73 -37.88 9.13
C THR A 192 3.90 -36.43 8.71
N LEU A 193 3.19 -35.49 9.37
CA LEU A 193 3.44 -34.06 9.18
C LEU A 193 4.77 -33.70 9.83
N GLN A 194 5.81 -33.50 9.01
CA GLN A 194 7.15 -33.20 9.48
C GLN A 194 7.89 -32.24 8.54
N ASP A 195 8.66 -31.32 9.13
CA ASP A 195 9.55 -30.41 8.44
C ASP A 195 10.86 -30.28 9.22
N HIS A 196 12.00 -30.37 8.53
CA HIS A 196 13.33 -30.30 9.14
C HIS A 196 13.90 -28.87 9.19
N HIS A 197 13.35 -27.95 8.40
CA HIS A 197 13.86 -26.59 8.23
C HIS A 197 13.06 -25.56 9.02
N ARG A 198 11.73 -25.74 9.10
CA ARG A 198 10.84 -24.85 9.86
C ARG A 198 10.10 -25.57 10.98
N ARG A 199 9.74 -24.78 11.98
CA ARG A 199 8.80 -25.22 13.00
C ARG A 199 7.39 -25.16 12.43
N ILE A 200 6.69 -26.30 12.46
CA ILE A 200 5.31 -26.45 12.02
C ILE A 200 4.34 -26.50 13.21
N LEU A 201 3.05 -26.37 12.94
CA LEU A 201 1.93 -26.55 13.86
C LEU A 201 1.97 -25.65 15.10
N TYR A 202 2.52 -24.44 14.98
CA TYR A 202 2.48 -23.44 16.04
C TYR A 202 1.17 -22.65 16.01
N THR A 203 0.80 -22.01 17.12
CA THR A 203 -0.45 -21.23 17.22
C THR A 203 -0.53 -20.17 16.12
N GLY A 204 -1.62 -20.18 15.33
CA GLY A 204 -1.83 -19.29 14.20
C GLY A 204 -1.03 -19.63 12.93
N ALA A 205 -0.34 -20.77 12.89
CA ALA A 205 0.42 -21.21 11.72
C ALA A 205 -0.49 -21.69 10.59
N GLN A 206 -0.03 -21.45 9.37
CA GLN A 206 -0.53 -22.07 8.15
C GLN A 206 0.64 -22.83 7.51
N ASP A 207 0.64 -24.15 7.63
CA ASP A 207 1.71 -25.01 7.13
C ASP A 207 1.24 -25.72 5.85
N HIS A 208 2.10 -25.74 4.83
CA HIS A 208 1.80 -26.30 3.52
C HIS A 208 2.65 -27.55 3.30
N PHE A 209 2.04 -28.65 2.90
CA PHE A 209 2.73 -29.92 2.64
C PHE A 209 2.38 -30.46 1.26
N VAL A 210 3.29 -31.24 0.68
CA VAL A 210 3.04 -31.99 -0.55
C VAL A 210 2.95 -33.46 -0.20
N LEU A 211 1.86 -34.10 -0.58
CA LEU A 211 1.64 -35.55 -0.47
C LEU A 211 1.64 -36.16 -1.87
N THR A 212 2.35 -37.27 -2.03
CA THR A 212 2.25 -38.11 -3.23
C THR A 212 1.64 -39.45 -2.87
N VAL A 213 0.77 -39.96 -3.75
CA VAL A 213 0.16 -41.29 -3.62
C VAL A 213 0.16 -42.03 -4.96
N PRO A 214 0.23 -43.38 -4.94
CA PRO A 214 0.21 -44.22 -6.14
C PRO A 214 -1.04 -44.03 -7.01
#